data_AF-A0A5J4XCT8-F1
#
_entry.id   AF-A0A5J4XCT8-F1
#
_cell.length_a   1.000
_cell.length_b   1.000
_cell.length_c   1.000
_cell.angle_alpha   90.00
_cell.angle_beta   90.00
_cell.angle_gamma   90.00
#
_symmetry.space_group_name_H-M   'P 1'
#
loop_
_entity.id
_entity.type
_entity.pdbx_description
1 polymer ?
#
loop_
_entity_poly.entity_id
_entity_poly.type
_entity_poly.pdbx_seq_one_letter_code
_entity_poly.pdbx_strand_id
1 'polypeptide(L)'
;MTAEIMLKTLVPARPSYSCALCRRSPFTRLSTIKCRSMGSAASETEGPAYTVRQLNDQYEKAHKAFEDNFWATKMNLTGSSSAALAQTKTDYDTFLGDAQNLQAVRDALQDPQLTPQLRKTLEIMQKTFLCYITEDPKATAMKEKLNQLEADLGQSRNQMSLGYTNASTGKFVKASSVQLRNTMRTDSSEDVRKACWEGMRTVGPHVAAKFCEIVKLRNKLARNLGYEDFYDYKVKTAEGFSKRELFQKLAPLEEATRPLMAQARKALVHTKGQSAVQPWNISYSLSGDIEREMDPYFPFEGAVDVWTRTFAALGIQYKGARMRLDLCDRPGKYSNGFCHWPQPAWRRDNGEWVASEANFTSLATPNAIGSGKTALNTLLHEGGHAAHFANIDQGSPMFSQERAPTSVAYAENQSMFLDSFIDDAAWKGRYALSREGKVIPGEAHQARH
;
A
#
# COMPACT_ATOMS: atom_id res chain seq x y z
N MET A 1 3.54 12.75 -18.61
CA MET A 1 2.34 12.38 -17.82
C MET A 1 2.78 11.91 -16.45
N THR A 2 2.11 12.40 -15.41
CA THR A 2 2.66 12.38 -14.05
C THR A 2 1.84 11.50 -13.14
N ALA A 3 2.43 10.37 -12.74
CA ALA A 3 2.10 9.83 -11.44
C ALA A 3 3.04 10.49 -10.41
N GLU A 4 2.49 11.08 -9.36
CA GLU A 4 3.21 11.14 -8.09
C GLU A 4 3.54 9.68 -7.72
N ILE A 5 4.82 9.34 -7.56
CA ILE A 5 5.25 7.95 -7.29
C ILE A 5 5.91 7.85 -5.91
N MET A 6 5.30 7.01 -5.07
CA MET A 6 5.78 6.41 -3.81
C MET A 6 6.07 7.33 -2.60
N LEU A 7 5.29 7.13 -1.54
CA LEU A 7 5.46 5.96 -0.65
C LEU A 7 4.25 5.01 -0.88
N LYS A 8 4.38 3.67 -0.96
CA LYS A 8 4.50 2.65 0.12
C LYS A 8 3.37 2.69 1.17
N THR A 9 2.73 1.58 1.57
CA THR A 9 2.83 0.15 1.18
C THR A 9 1.43 -0.40 0.83
N LEU A 10 1.34 -1.58 0.19
CA LEU A 10 0.33 -1.78 -0.85
C LEU A 10 -0.01 -3.31 -1.13
N VAL A 11 -1.31 -3.67 -0.93
CA VAL A 11 -2.10 -4.92 -0.58
C VAL A 11 -2.88 -5.60 -1.78
N PRO A 12 -4.06 -6.34 -1.88
CA PRO A 12 -4.94 -7.38 -1.19
C PRO A 12 -5.21 -8.80 -1.91
N ALA A 13 -5.94 -9.80 -1.34
CA ALA A 13 -5.66 -11.28 -1.48
C ALA A 13 -6.36 -12.29 -2.50
N ARG A 14 -7.13 -13.35 -2.09
CA ARG A 14 -7.77 -14.40 -2.99
C ARG A 14 -9.09 -15.10 -2.49
N PRO A 15 -10.03 -15.54 -3.38
CA PRO A 15 -11.12 -16.53 -3.12
C PRO A 15 -11.23 -17.65 -4.23
N SER A 16 -12.10 -18.67 -4.22
CA SER A 16 -12.82 -19.48 -3.18
C SER A 16 -13.47 -20.74 -3.84
N TYR A 17 -14.45 -21.39 -3.17
CA TYR A 17 -15.24 -22.59 -3.54
C TYR A 17 -14.58 -23.97 -3.35
N SER A 18 -15.32 -25.07 -3.08
CA SER A 18 -16.61 -25.29 -2.38
C SER A 18 -16.88 -26.80 -2.23
N CYS A 19 -17.42 -27.26 -1.09
CA CYS A 19 -18.27 -28.46 -1.05
C CYS A 19 -19.18 -28.47 0.21
N ALA A 20 -20.15 -29.38 0.27
CA ALA A 20 -21.28 -29.33 1.20
C ALA A 20 -21.49 -30.61 2.02
N LEU A 21 -22.13 -30.48 3.20
CA LEU A 21 -23.20 -31.35 3.73
C LEU A 21 -23.47 -31.05 5.22
N CYS A 22 -24.70 -30.71 5.59
CA CYS A 22 -25.63 -31.62 6.28
C CYS A 22 -27.03 -30.99 6.44
N ARG A 23 -28.00 -31.76 6.95
CA ARG A 23 -29.43 -31.39 7.06
C ARG A 23 -29.82 -31.03 8.49
N ARG A 24 -30.75 -30.07 8.67
CA ARG A 24 -32.03 -30.24 9.39
C ARG A 24 -32.88 -28.96 9.42
N SER A 25 -34.19 -29.15 9.52
CA SER A 25 -35.24 -28.15 9.69
C SER A 25 -36.30 -28.76 10.63
N PRO A 26 -37.37 -28.04 11.03
CA PRO A 26 -37.51 -26.60 11.29
C PRO A 26 -37.96 -26.36 12.76
N PHE A 27 -38.11 -25.10 13.18
CA PHE A 27 -39.09 -24.78 14.23
C PHE A 27 -39.75 -23.42 13.99
N THR A 28 -41.08 -23.42 13.96
CA THR A 28 -41.90 -22.26 13.58
C THR A 28 -42.38 -21.51 14.81
N ARG A 29 -42.18 -20.19 14.87
CA ARG A 29 -42.98 -19.29 15.71
C ARG A 29 -43.33 -18.03 14.93
N LEU A 30 -44.61 -17.86 14.65
CA LEU A 30 -45.16 -16.59 14.20
C LEU A 30 -45.19 -15.61 15.38
N SER A 31 -44.66 -14.41 15.16
CA SER A 31 -44.88 -13.25 16.04
C SER A 31 -45.53 -12.13 15.23
N THR A 32 -46.60 -11.55 15.77
CA THR A 32 -47.42 -10.56 15.07
C THR A 32 -46.65 -9.27 14.82
N ILE A 33 -46.40 -8.93 13.55
CA ILE A 33 -45.88 -7.63 13.15
C ILE A 33 -46.98 -6.59 13.39
N LYS A 34 -46.76 -5.68 14.35
CA LYS A 34 -47.52 -4.42 14.40
C LYS A 34 -47.05 -3.55 13.25
N CYS A 35 -47.96 -3.11 12.38
CA CYS A 35 -47.67 -2.05 11.42
C CYS A 35 -47.23 -0.79 12.18
N ARG A 36 -45.94 -0.46 12.12
CA ARG A 36 -45.51 0.93 12.23
C ARG A 36 -45.93 1.63 10.94
N SER A 37 -46.50 2.83 11.07
CA SER A 37 -46.74 3.71 9.94
C SER A 37 -45.45 3.91 9.14
N MET A 38 -45.50 3.68 7.83
CA MET A 38 -44.43 4.11 6.93
C MET A 38 -44.32 5.64 7.04
N GLY A 39 -43.22 6.11 7.64
CA GLY A 39 -42.84 7.51 7.58
C GLY A 39 -42.48 7.87 6.14
N SER A 40 -42.84 9.09 5.75
CA SER A 40 -42.61 9.73 4.44
C SER A 40 -41.55 9.06 3.56
N ALA A 41 -41.94 8.70 2.33
CA ALA A 41 -41.00 8.44 1.26
C ALA A 41 -40.31 9.76 0.87
N ALA A 42 -39.23 10.11 1.59
CA ALA A 42 -38.28 11.10 1.13
C ALA A 42 -37.82 10.70 -0.28
N SER A 43 -37.85 11.64 -1.22
CA SER A 43 -37.96 11.34 -2.65
C SER A 43 -36.81 10.46 -3.17
N GLU A 44 -37.15 9.52 -4.05
CA GLU A 44 -36.15 8.68 -4.70
C GLU A 44 -35.19 9.49 -5.60
N THR A 45 -35.58 10.72 -5.95
CA THR A 45 -34.98 11.61 -6.96
C THR A 45 -34.31 12.89 -6.42
N GLU A 46 -34.45 13.24 -5.14
CA GLU A 46 -33.92 14.50 -4.57
C GLU A 46 -33.49 14.35 -3.10
N GLY A 47 -32.84 15.38 -2.56
CA GLY A 47 -32.45 15.46 -1.14
C GLY A 47 -31.19 14.67 -0.76
N PRO A 48 -30.75 14.75 0.51
CA PRO A 48 -29.41 14.31 0.92
C PRO A 48 -29.12 12.82 0.68
N ALA A 49 -30.11 11.95 0.84
CA ALA A 49 -29.96 10.51 0.58
C ALA A 49 -29.76 10.21 -0.91
N TYR A 50 -30.47 10.92 -1.79
CA TYR A 50 -30.28 10.82 -3.24
C TYR A 50 -28.90 11.34 -3.67
N THR A 51 -28.45 12.48 -3.14
CA THR A 51 -27.10 13.01 -3.37
C THR A 51 -26.02 12.00 -2.97
N VAL A 52 -26.18 11.34 -1.81
CA VAL A 52 -25.25 10.27 -1.37
C VAL A 52 -25.27 9.07 -2.33
N ARG A 53 -26.45 8.59 -2.77
CA ARG A 53 -26.54 7.49 -3.75
C ARG A 53 -25.83 7.85 -5.06
N GLN A 54 -26.16 8.99 -5.65
CA GLN A 54 -25.59 9.46 -6.93
C GLN A 54 -24.06 9.58 -6.87
N LEU A 55 -23.52 10.22 -5.83
CA LEU A 55 -22.07 10.39 -5.70
C LEU A 55 -21.35 9.07 -5.40
N ASN A 56 -21.98 8.14 -4.68
CA ASN A 56 -21.43 6.80 -4.48
C ASN A 56 -21.35 6.02 -5.80
N ASP A 57 -22.45 5.91 -6.56
CA ASP A 57 -22.50 5.12 -7.79
C ASP A 57 -21.58 5.70 -8.90
N GLN A 58 -21.47 7.04 -8.97
CA GLN A 58 -20.53 7.72 -9.86
C GLN A 58 -19.07 7.48 -9.45
N TYR A 59 -18.75 7.56 -8.16
CA TYR A 59 -17.41 7.24 -7.64
C TYR A 59 -17.04 5.79 -7.93
N GLU A 60 -17.91 4.81 -7.61
CA GLU A 60 -17.63 3.39 -7.87
C GLU A 60 -17.29 3.14 -9.33
N LYS A 61 -18.09 3.71 -10.25
CA LYS A 61 -17.89 3.57 -11.70
C LYS A 61 -16.52 4.12 -12.14
N ALA A 62 -16.17 5.33 -11.73
CA ALA A 62 -14.90 5.97 -12.11
C ALA A 62 -13.68 5.30 -11.45
N HIS A 63 -13.79 5.02 -10.16
CA HIS A 63 -12.77 4.33 -9.36
C HIS A 63 -12.46 2.95 -9.91
N LYS A 64 -13.49 2.12 -10.15
CA LYS A 64 -13.32 0.77 -10.68
C LYS A 64 -12.70 0.76 -12.07
N ALA A 65 -13.15 1.66 -12.94
CA ALA A 65 -12.61 1.80 -14.30
C ALA A 65 -11.12 2.18 -14.28
N PHE A 66 -10.71 3.13 -13.43
CA PHE A 66 -9.31 3.47 -13.22
C PHE A 66 -8.52 2.28 -12.66
N GLU A 67 -9.00 1.68 -11.57
CA GLU A 67 -8.24 0.67 -10.85
C GLU A 67 -8.07 -0.63 -11.66
N ASP A 68 -9.10 -1.16 -12.32
CA ASP A 68 -8.95 -2.35 -13.17
C ASP A 68 -7.97 -2.12 -14.35
N ASN A 69 -7.94 -0.91 -14.92
CA ASN A 69 -6.92 -0.54 -15.91
C ASN A 69 -5.53 -0.40 -15.29
N PHE A 70 -5.42 0.16 -14.07
CA PHE A 70 -4.17 0.26 -13.34
C PHE A 70 -3.56 -1.12 -13.11
N TRP A 71 -4.34 -2.10 -12.64
CA TRP A 71 -3.88 -3.48 -12.51
C TRP A 71 -3.42 -4.07 -13.84
N ALA A 72 -4.26 -3.98 -14.88
CA ALA A 72 -3.98 -4.59 -16.17
C ALA A 72 -2.65 -4.07 -16.74
N THR A 73 -2.42 -2.75 -16.72
CA THR A 73 -1.18 -2.15 -17.21
C THR A 73 0.02 -2.46 -16.29
N LYS A 74 -0.14 -2.39 -14.96
CA LYS A 74 0.97 -2.63 -14.03
C LYS A 74 1.41 -4.09 -13.98
N MET A 75 0.50 -5.04 -14.15
CA MET A 75 0.80 -6.46 -14.26
C MET A 75 1.16 -6.90 -15.69
N ASN A 76 1.16 -5.98 -16.66
CA ASN A 76 1.42 -6.27 -18.07
C ASN A 76 0.53 -7.42 -18.59
N LEU A 77 -0.77 -7.33 -18.32
CA LEU A 77 -1.76 -8.32 -18.76
C LEU A 77 -2.07 -8.16 -20.25
N THR A 78 -2.42 -9.26 -20.91
CA THR A 78 -2.93 -9.27 -22.29
C THR A 78 -4.11 -8.32 -22.43
N GLY A 79 -4.07 -7.42 -23.43
CA GLY A 79 -5.11 -6.41 -23.65
C GLY A 79 -5.01 -5.15 -22.79
N SER A 80 -4.00 -5.04 -21.91
CA SER A 80 -3.77 -3.79 -21.15
C SER A 80 -3.38 -2.62 -22.06
N SER A 81 -3.77 -1.40 -21.69
CA SER A 81 -3.56 -0.20 -22.49
C SER A 81 -3.19 1.01 -21.64
N SER A 82 -2.00 1.57 -21.88
CA SER A 82 -1.55 2.81 -21.23
C SER A 82 -2.45 4.01 -21.57
N ALA A 83 -3.13 3.99 -22.73
CA ALA A 83 -4.08 5.03 -23.11
C ALA A 83 -5.41 4.89 -22.33
N ALA A 84 -5.90 3.66 -22.13
CA ALA A 84 -7.09 3.41 -21.31
C ALA A 84 -6.84 3.74 -19.83
N LEU A 85 -5.65 3.43 -19.31
CA LEU A 85 -5.22 3.86 -17.97
C LEU A 85 -5.11 5.39 -17.85
N ALA A 86 -4.59 6.08 -18.87
CA ALA A 86 -4.53 7.53 -18.86
C ALA A 86 -5.93 8.16 -18.86
N GLN A 87 -6.83 7.69 -19.74
CA GLN A 87 -8.22 8.18 -19.81
C GLN A 87 -8.97 7.93 -18.50
N THR A 88 -8.99 6.68 -18.03
CA THR A 88 -9.75 6.33 -16.81
C THR A 88 -9.21 7.02 -15.56
N LYS A 89 -7.90 7.32 -15.49
CA LYS A 89 -7.35 8.18 -14.43
C LYS A 89 -7.80 9.62 -14.56
N THR A 90 -7.86 10.18 -15.77
CA THR A 90 -8.46 11.51 -16.00
C THR A 90 -9.93 11.53 -15.59
N ASP A 91 -10.73 10.53 -15.96
CA ASP A 91 -12.16 10.45 -15.60
C ASP A 91 -12.36 10.45 -14.06
N TYR A 92 -11.54 9.68 -13.34
CA TYR A 92 -11.53 9.62 -11.87
C TYR A 92 -11.06 10.93 -11.22
N ASP A 93 -10.00 11.54 -11.74
CA ASP A 93 -9.50 12.85 -11.24
C ASP A 93 -10.49 13.98 -11.55
N THR A 94 -11.20 13.93 -12.68
CA THR A 94 -12.26 14.90 -13.02
C THR A 94 -13.44 14.78 -12.08
N PHE A 95 -13.92 13.57 -11.77
CA PHE A 95 -15.00 13.37 -10.80
C PHE A 95 -14.65 13.92 -9.40
N LEU A 96 -13.43 13.65 -8.92
CA LEU A 96 -12.97 14.13 -7.60
C LEU A 96 -12.54 15.60 -7.60
N GLY A 97 -12.23 16.17 -8.77
CA GLY A 97 -11.91 17.58 -8.97
C GLY A 97 -13.11 18.48 -9.26
N ASP A 98 -14.32 17.94 -9.36
CA ASP A 98 -15.51 18.71 -9.73
C ASP A 98 -16.08 19.52 -8.55
N ALA A 99 -16.05 20.85 -8.72
CA ALA A 99 -16.64 21.79 -7.77
C ALA A 99 -18.17 21.61 -7.63
N GLN A 100 -18.88 21.10 -8.65
CA GLN A 100 -20.31 20.83 -8.56
C GLN A 100 -20.61 19.69 -7.59
N ASN A 101 -19.79 18.63 -7.58
CA ASN A 101 -19.92 17.53 -6.62
C ASN A 101 -19.68 18.01 -5.18
N LEU A 102 -18.64 18.83 -4.96
CA LEU A 102 -18.40 19.45 -3.65
C LEU A 102 -19.53 20.40 -3.23
N GLN A 103 -20.12 21.15 -4.16
CA GLN A 103 -21.25 22.04 -3.87
C GLN A 103 -22.51 21.26 -3.53
N ALA A 104 -22.85 20.21 -4.27
CA ALA A 104 -24.00 19.33 -3.97
C ALA A 104 -23.89 18.70 -2.56
N VAL A 105 -22.67 18.37 -2.11
CA VAL A 105 -22.43 17.92 -0.73
C VAL A 105 -22.57 19.06 0.28
N ARG A 106 -22.05 20.27 -0.01
CA ARG A 106 -22.20 21.47 0.84
C ARG A 106 -23.67 21.85 1.02
N ASP A 107 -24.48 21.75 -0.03
CA ASP A 107 -25.91 22.05 -0.03
C ASP A 107 -26.69 20.97 0.74
N ALA A 108 -26.43 19.68 0.46
CA ALA A 108 -27.03 18.56 1.18
C ALA A 108 -26.72 18.58 2.69
N LEU A 109 -25.58 19.16 3.11
CA LEU A 109 -25.21 19.35 4.52
C LEU A 109 -26.06 20.39 5.28
N GLN A 110 -26.80 21.24 4.58
CA GLN A 110 -27.69 22.26 5.17
C GLN A 110 -29.09 21.73 5.50
N ASP A 111 -29.46 20.53 5.05
CA ASP A 111 -30.80 19.99 5.28
C ASP A 111 -31.08 19.77 6.78
N PRO A 112 -32.14 20.41 7.34
CA PRO A 112 -32.45 20.35 8.78
C PRO A 112 -32.93 18.98 9.26
N GLN A 113 -33.27 18.06 8.34
CA GLN A 113 -33.75 16.69 8.65
C GLN A 113 -32.63 15.64 8.57
N LEU A 114 -31.37 16.06 8.37
CA LEU A 114 -30.22 15.15 8.30
C LEU A 114 -30.10 14.21 9.50
N THR A 115 -30.15 12.91 9.22
CA THR A 115 -29.77 11.90 10.20
C THR A 115 -28.26 11.97 10.50
N PRO A 116 -27.80 11.60 11.71
CA PRO A 116 -26.37 11.59 12.03
C PRO A 116 -25.53 10.72 11.07
N GLN A 117 -26.10 9.64 10.54
CA GLN A 117 -25.43 8.74 9.60
C GLN A 117 -25.28 9.37 8.20
N LEU A 118 -26.31 10.08 7.69
CA LEU A 118 -26.19 10.83 6.43
C LEU A 118 -25.21 12.00 6.57
N ARG A 119 -25.28 12.74 7.69
CA ARG A 119 -24.33 13.81 8.00
C ARG A 119 -22.87 13.31 7.97
N LYS A 120 -22.58 12.21 8.67
CA LYS A 120 -21.25 11.57 8.68
C LYS A 120 -20.78 11.18 7.26
N THR A 121 -21.67 10.65 6.42
CA THR A 121 -21.33 10.28 5.03
C THR A 121 -21.04 11.52 4.16
N LEU A 122 -21.84 12.57 4.27
CA LEU A 122 -21.59 13.82 3.55
C LEU A 122 -20.31 14.53 4.04
N GLU A 123 -20.00 14.45 5.34
CA GLU A 123 -18.76 14.97 5.91
C GLU A 123 -17.51 14.25 5.37
N ILE A 124 -17.54 12.91 5.21
CA ILE A 124 -16.41 12.22 4.56
C ILE A 124 -16.33 12.56 3.06
N MET A 125 -17.46 12.65 2.35
CA MET A 125 -17.49 13.07 0.94
C MET A 125 -16.85 14.46 0.78
N GLN A 126 -17.24 15.43 1.60
CA GLN A 126 -16.67 16.77 1.61
C GLN A 126 -15.16 16.72 1.88
N LYS A 127 -14.71 15.96 2.88
CA LYS A 127 -13.29 15.80 3.20
C LYS A 127 -12.51 15.15 2.06
N THR A 128 -13.11 14.22 1.31
CA THR A 128 -12.53 13.60 0.11
C THR A 128 -12.40 14.60 -1.03
N PHE A 129 -13.47 15.29 -1.43
CA PHE A 129 -13.42 16.29 -2.51
C PHE A 129 -12.42 17.41 -2.20
N LEU A 130 -12.34 17.88 -0.95
CA LEU A 130 -11.36 18.89 -0.50
C LEU A 130 -9.89 18.41 -0.50
N CYS A 131 -9.62 17.11 -0.65
CA CYS A 131 -8.26 16.60 -0.85
C CYS A 131 -7.77 16.75 -2.31
N TYR A 132 -8.70 16.92 -3.26
CA TYR A 132 -8.43 17.00 -4.70
C TYR A 132 -8.63 18.42 -5.23
N ILE A 133 -9.78 19.04 -4.91
CA ILE A 133 -10.17 20.39 -5.33
C ILE A 133 -9.22 21.44 -4.73
N THR A 134 -8.95 22.48 -5.50
CA THR A 134 -8.08 23.61 -5.10
C THR A 134 -8.73 24.91 -5.53
N GLU A 135 -9.33 25.63 -4.57
CA GLU A 135 -10.17 26.81 -4.85
C GLU A 135 -9.35 28.07 -5.20
N ASP A 136 -8.02 28.10 -4.96
CA ASP A 136 -7.13 29.18 -5.41
C ASP A 136 -6.49 28.89 -6.78
N PRO A 137 -6.76 29.70 -7.83
CA PRO A 137 -6.16 29.54 -9.15
C PRO A 137 -4.62 29.56 -9.18
N LYS A 138 -3.97 30.29 -8.25
CA LYS A 138 -2.49 30.32 -8.17
C LYS A 138 -1.96 28.99 -7.68
N ALA A 139 -2.62 28.38 -6.69
CA ALA A 139 -2.28 27.05 -6.21
C ALA A 139 -2.53 25.98 -7.28
N THR A 140 -3.63 26.07 -8.04
CA THR A 140 -3.94 25.17 -9.17
C THR A 140 -2.87 25.23 -10.26
N ALA A 141 -2.51 26.41 -10.76
CA ALA A 141 -1.43 26.56 -11.76
C ALA A 141 -0.05 26.09 -11.24
N MET A 142 0.19 26.19 -9.92
CA MET A 142 1.40 25.61 -9.30
C MET A 142 1.35 24.08 -9.20
N LYS A 143 0.17 23.46 -8.96
CA LYS A 143 -0.02 22.00 -8.99
C LYS A 143 0.16 21.44 -10.41
N GLU A 144 -0.41 22.09 -11.43
CA GLU A 144 -0.22 21.71 -12.85
C GLU A 144 1.26 21.71 -13.25
N LYS A 145 2.00 22.78 -12.87
CA LYS A 145 3.44 22.86 -13.15
C LYS A 145 4.26 21.87 -12.33
N LEU A 146 3.88 21.56 -11.09
CA LEU A 146 4.51 20.48 -10.31
C LEU A 146 4.33 19.14 -11.00
N ASN A 147 3.12 18.84 -11.46
CA ASN A 147 2.84 17.63 -12.22
C ASN A 147 3.80 17.54 -13.42
N GLN A 148 3.87 18.56 -14.28
CA GLN A 148 4.73 18.52 -15.46
C GLN A 148 6.22 18.27 -15.11
N LEU A 149 6.77 18.98 -14.13
CA LEU A 149 8.16 18.78 -13.69
C LEU A 149 8.43 17.36 -13.17
N GLU A 150 7.47 16.78 -12.44
CA GLU A 150 7.59 15.43 -11.89
C GLU A 150 7.47 14.35 -13.00
N ALA A 151 6.71 14.60 -14.08
CA ALA A 151 6.75 13.75 -15.27
C ALA A 151 8.11 13.80 -15.96
N ASP A 152 8.65 15.00 -16.17
CA ASP A 152 9.93 15.21 -16.86
C ASP A 152 11.12 14.68 -16.05
N LEU A 153 10.97 14.56 -14.73
CA LEU A 153 11.88 13.81 -13.87
C LEU A 153 11.66 12.29 -13.99
N GLY A 154 10.42 11.81 -13.91
CA GLY A 154 10.08 10.38 -14.02
C GLY A 154 10.52 9.75 -15.35
N GLN A 155 10.22 10.40 -16.47
CA GLN A 155 10.66 9.98 -17.80
C GLN A 155 12.20 9.97 -17.90
N SER A 156 12.84 11.05 -17.46
CA SER A 156 14.31 11.18 -17.46
C SER A 156 14.99 10.14 -16.56
N ARG A 157 14.34 9.70 -15.48
CA ARG A 157 14.80 8.60 -14.61
C ARG A 157 14.62 7.24 -15.27
N ASN A 158 13.52 7.01 -15.97
CA ASN A 158 13.23 5.76 -16.70
C ASN A 158 14.16 5.54 -17.91
N GLN A 159 14.60 6.63 -18.55
CA GLN A 159 15.57 6.61 -19.66
C GLN A 159 17.03 6.41 -19.21
N MET A 160 17.31 6.48 -17.90
CA MET A 160 18.67 6.36 -17.37
C MET A 160 19.23 4.94 -17.56
N SER A 161 20.44 4.83 -18.12
CA SER A 161 21.18 3.56 -18.21
C SER A 161 21.75 3.17 -16.85
N LEU A 162 20.89 2.65 -15.96
CA LEU A 162 21.28 2.14 -14.65
C LEU A 162 21.86 0.72 -14.75
N GLY A 163 22.88 0.44 -13.97
CA GLY A 163 23.60 -0.83 -13.95
C GLY A 163 24.89 -0.73 -13.15
N TYR A 164 25.79 -1.68 -13.35
CA TYR A 164 27.14 -1.69 -12.77
C TYR A 164 28.15 -2.23 -13.79
N THR A 165 29.42 -1.85 -13.68
CA THR A 165 30.49 -2.47 -14.46
C THR A 165 31.04 -3.66 -13.69
N ASN A 166 31.00 -4.86 -14.27
CA ASN A 166 31.53 -6.05 -13.63
C ASN A 166 33.06 -6.06 -13.69
N ALA A 167 33.72 -5.94 -12.54
CA ALA A 167 35.17 -5.82 -12.40
C ALA A 167 35.97 -6.97 -13.06
N SER A 168 35.45 -8.20 -13.09
CA SER A 168 36.16 -9.35 -13.68
C SER A 168 36.07 -9.45 -15.21
N THR A 169 35.21 -8.64 -15.84
CA THR A 169 34.98 -8.69 -17.31
C THR A 169 35.05 -7.33 -18.00
N GLY A 170 35.09 -6.23 -17.24
CA GLY A 170 35.03 -4.86 -17.76
C GLY A 170 33.68 -4.47 -18.40
N LYS A 171 32.69 -5.37 -18.43
CA LYS A 171 31.42 -5.15 -19.13
C LYS A 171 30.39 -4.48 -18.23
N PHE A 172 29.65 -3.52 -18.79
CA PHE A 172 28.49 -2.92 -18.14
C PHE A 172 27.29 -3.87 -18.16
N VAL A 173 26.74 -4.14 -16.97
CA VAL A 173 25.55 -4.97 -16.74
C VAL A 173 24.40 -4.05 -16.36
N LYS A 174 23.44 -3.87 -17.27
CA LYS A 174 22.23 -3.07 -17.05
C LYS A 174 21.38 -3.72 -15.96
N ALA A 175 21.00 -2.96 -14.92
CA ALA A 175 20.26 -3.47 -13.77
C ALA A 175 19.39 -2.38 -13.13
N SER A 176 18.21 -2.77 -12.64
CA SER A 176 17.32 -1.90 -11.87
C SER A 176 17.85 -1.64 -10.46
N SER A 177 17.35 -0.59 -9.79
CA SER A 177 17.68 -0.32 -8.38
C SER A 177 17.24 -1.43 -7.41
N VAL A 178 16.33 -2.33 -7.81
CA VAL A 178 15.97 -3.51 -7.02
C VAL A 178 17.05 -4.58 -7.17
N GLN A 179 17.45 -4.88 -8.42
CA GLN A 179 18.51 -5.85 -8.71
C GLN A 179 19.84 -5.44 -8.08
N LEU A 180 20.29 -4.18 -8.25
CA LEU A 180 21.52 -3.68 -7.62
C LEU A 180 21.52 -3.84 -6.09
N ARG A 181 20.37 -3.62 -5.42
CA ARG A 181 20.24 -3.82 -3.97
C ARG A 181 20.24 -5.30 -3.55
N ASN A 182 19.65 -6.18 -4.36
CA ASN A 182 19.71 -7.61 -4.10
C ASN A 182 21.13 -8.16 -4.29
N THR A 183 21.84 -7.77 -5.37
CA THR A 183 23.26 -8.13 -5.57
C THR A 183 24.13 -7.64 -4.41
N MET A 184 23.95 -6.41 -3.91
CA MET A 184 24.63 -5.92 -2.68
C MET A 184 24.29 -6.71 -1.39
N ARG A 185 23.22 -7.52 -1.38
CA ARG A 185 22.79 -8.32 -0.23
C ARG A 185 23.21 -9.79 -0.33
N THR A 186 23.34 -10.35 -1.53
CA THR A 186 23.52 -11.80 -1.73
C THR A 186 24.79 -12.22 -2.47
N ASP A 187 25.41 -11.32 -3.25
CA ASP A 187 26.60 -11.69 -4.03
C ASP A 187 27.84 -11.84 -3.14
N SER A 188 28.60 -12.91 -3.32
CA SER A 188 29.80 -13.21 -2.54
C SER A 188 30.99 -12.31 -2.90
N SER A 189 31.07 -11.78 -4.13
CA SER A 189 32.16 -10.91 -4.56
C SER A 189 32.00 -9.48 -4.03
N GLU A 190 32.97 -9.00 -3.26
CA GLU A 190 32.97 -7.63 -2.75
C GLU A 190 33.04 -6.60 -3.88
N ASP A 191 33.82 -6.86 -4.93
CA ASP A 191 33.93 -5.95 -6.08
C ASP A 191 32.60 -5.80 -6.82
N VAL A 192 31.82 -6.89 -6.96
CA VAL A 192 30.48 -6.84 -7.56
C VAL A 192 29.51 -6.07 -6.67
N ARG A 193 29.53 -6.30 -5.34
CA ARG A 193 28.72 -5.50 -4.40
C ARG A 193 29.08 -4.01 -4.46
N LYS A 194 30.37 -3.69 -4.48
CA LYS A 194 30.88 -2.31 -4.56
C LYS A 194 30.50 -1.62 -5.87
N ALA A 195 30.68 -2.30 -7.01
CA ALA A 195 30.25 -1.80 -8.31
C ALA A 195 28.73 -1.56 -8.37
N CYS A 196 27.92 -2.40 -7.70
CA CYS A 196 26.48 -2.18 -7.57
C CYS A 196 26.13 -0.94 -6.71
N TRP A 197 26.91 -0.66 -5.66
CA TRP A 197 26.77 0.55 -4.85
C TRP A 197 27.14 1.81 -5.63
N GLU A 198 28.24 1.78 -6.37
CA GLU A 198 28.68 2.88 -7.26
C GLU A 198 27.63 3.13 -8.36
N GLY A 199 27.11 2.07 -8.98
CA GLY A 199 25.97 2.12 -9.89
C GLY A 199 24.73 2.77 -9.27
N MET A 200 24.38 2.42 -8.03
CA MET A 200 23.29 3.05 -7.28
C MET A 200 23.54 4.53 -6.96
N ARG A 201 24.80 4.97 -6.76
CA ARG A 201 25.14 6.37 -6.48
C ARG A 201 24.92 7.30 -7.68
N THR A 202 25.03 6.79 -8.91
CA THR A 202 24.80 7.59 -10.15
C THR A 202 23.43 8.28 -10.18
N VAL A 203 22.43 7.68 -9.50
CA VAL A 203 21.05 8.18 -9.45
C VAL A 203 20.95 9.58 -8.85
N GLY A 204 21.74 9.88 -7.81
CA GLY A 204 21.68 11.17 -7.10
C GLY A 204 21.99 12.36 -8.02
N PRO A 205 23.19 12.43 -8.63
CA PRO A 205 23.54 13.46 -9.60
C PRO A 205 22.55 13.58 -10.77
N HIS A 206 22.02 12.45 -11.26
CA HIS A 206 21.06 12.43 -12.38
C HIS A 206 19.73 13.12 -12.06
N VAL A 207 19.22 13.01 -10.82
CA VAL A 207 17.93 13.60 -10.43
C VAL A 207 18.04 14.99 -9.78
N ALA A 208 19.20 15.33 -9.22
CA ALA A 208 19.35 16.43 -8.26
C ALA A 208 18.81 17.79 -8.75
N ALA A 209 19.16 18.23 -9.96
CA ALA A 209 18.77 19.54 -10.46
C ALA A 209 17.25 19.70 -10.58
N LYS A 210 16.59 18.81 -11.33
CA LYS A 210 15.12 18.76 -11.50
C LYS A 210 14.39 18.58 -10.17
N PHE A 211 14.90 17.69 -9.30
CA PHE A 211 14.30 17.46 -7.99
C PHE A 211 14.35 18.72 -7.10
N CYS A 212 15.45 19.49 -7.14
CA CYS A 212 15.53 20.77 -6.42
C CYS A 212 14.54 21.82 -6.94
N GLU A 213 14.19 21.82 -8.22
CA GLU A 213 13.13 22.70 -8.78
C GLU A 213 11.75 22.31 -8.28
N ILE A 214 11.45 21.00 -8.29
CA ILE A 214 10.22 20.43 -7.71
C ILE A 214 10.11 20.79 -6.22
N VAL A 215 11.17 20.60 -5.44
CA VAL A 215 11.21 20.97 -4.00
C VAL A 215 10.99 22.47 -3.79
N LYS A 216 11.56 23.35 -4.62
CA LYS A 216 11.30 24.80 -4.55
C LYS A 216 9.83 25.13 -4.82
N LEU A 217 9.24 24.56 -5.86
CA LEU A 217 7.85 24.85 -6.23
C LEU A 217 6.84 24.23 -5.25
N ARG A 218 7.09 23.02 -4.75
CA ARG A 218 6.32 22.36 -3.67
C ARG A 218 6.23 23.27 -2.43
N ASN A 219 7.35 23.85 -2.02
CA ASN A 219 7.38 24.78 -0.88
C ASN A 219 6.76 26.15 -1.16
N LYS A 220 6.79 26.64 -2.41
CA LYS A 220 6.05 27.84 -2.82
C LYS A 220 4.53 27.61 -2.76
N LEU A 221 4.05 26.48 -3.28
CA LEU A 221 2.64 26.06 -3.22
C LEU A 221 2.14 25.98 -1.77
N ALA A 222 2.88 25.29 -0.90
CA ALA A 222 2.49 25.13 0.50
C ALA A 222 2.33 26.46 1.24
N ARG A 223 3.28 27.40 1.06
CA ARG A 223 3.23 28.73 1.68
C ARG A 223 2.12 29.61 1.13
N ASN A 224 1.83 29.51 -0.16
CA ASN A 224 0.68 30.15 -0.79
C ASN A 224 -0.65 29.62 -0.23
N LEU A 225 -0.69 28.34 0.19
CA LEU A 225 -1.82 27.71 0.88
C LEU A 225 -1.78 27.90 2.43
N GLY A 226 -0.89 28.74 2.96
CA GLY A 226 -0.82 29.07 4.40
C GLY A 226 -0.01 28.12 5.29
N TYR A 227 0.72 27.16 4.72
CA TYR A 227 1.54 26.18 5.46
C TYR A 227 3.01 26.60 5.57
N GLU A 228 3.74 26.09 6.58
CA GLU A 228 5.17 26.41 6.80
C GLU A 228 6.04 25.97 5.60
N ASP A 229 5.84 24.73 5.17
CA ASP A 229 6.49 24.09 4.03
C ASP A 229 5.62 22.93 3.48
N PHE A 230 6.08 22.27 2.42
CA PHE A 230 5.32 21.18 1.79
C PHE A 230 5.17 19.94 2.67
N TYR A 231 6.07 19.72 3.63
CA TYR A 231 5.97 18.59 4.53
C TYR A 231 4.87 18.84 5.58
N ASP A 232 4.80 20.05 6.15
CA ASP A 232 3.69 20.44 7.04
C ASP A 232 2.33 20.44 6.31
N TYR A 233 2.28 20.88 5.04
CA TYR A 233 1.08 20.73 4.20
C TYR A 233 0.62 19.27 4.06
N LYS A 234 1.52 18.34 3.71
CA LYS A 234 1.15 16.93 3.51
C LYS A 234 0.82 16.20 4.81
N VAL A 235 1.51 16.47 5.93
CA VAL A 235 1.20 15.85 7.23
C VAL A 235 -0.16 16.35 7.75
N LYS A 236 -0.44 17.66 7.68
CA LYS A 236 -1.74 18.21 8.13
C LYS A 236 -2.92 17.69 7.30
N THR A 237 -2.73 17.47 6.00
CA THR A 237 -3.82 17.00 5.12
C THR A 237 -4.06 15.49 5.18
N ALA A 238 -3.02 14.66 5.36
CA ALA A 238 -3.17 13.21 5.46
C ALA A 238 -3.42 12.72 6.91
N GLU A 239 -2.67 13.26 7.87
CA GLU A 239 -2.58 12.74 9.24
C GLU A 239 -3.29 13.63 10.29
N GLY A 240 -3.66 14.87 9.92
CA GLY A 240 -4.46 15.79 10.75
C GLY A 240 -3.67 16.61 11.78
N PHE A 241 -2.38 16.35 11.97
CA PHE A 241 -1.49 17.09 12.90
C PHE A 241 -0.33 17.78 12.18
N SER A 242 0.50 18.54 12.91
CA SER A 242 1.59 19.33 12.32
C SER A 242 2.88 18.54 12.11
N LYS A 243 3.74 18.98 11.18
CA LYS A 243 5.10 18.45 11.03
C LYS A 243 5.91 18.57 12.32
N ARG A 244 5.72 19.65 13.09
CA ARG A 244 6.42 19.87 14.37
C ARG A 244 6.05 18.80 15.39
N GLU A 245 4.75 18.50 15.48
CA GLU A 245 4.23 17.44 16.34
C GLU A 245 4.69 16.05 15.90
N LEU A 246 4.78 15.79 14.59
CA LEU A 246 5.36 14.54 14.05
C LEU A 246 6.79 14.33 14.56
N PHE A 247 7.65 15.36 14.46
CA PHE A 247 9.02 15.27 14.97
C PHE A 247 9.08 15.12 16.49
N GLN A 248 8.17 15.76 17.25
CA GLN A 248 8.07 15.57 18.70
C GLN A 248 7.68 14.13 19.09
N LYS A 249 6.77 13.49 18.36
CA LYS A 249 6.43 12.07 18.59
C LYS A 249 7.57 11.11 18.23
N LEU A 250 8.37 11.43 17.21
CA LEU A 250 9.45 10.57 16.71
C LEU A 250 10.80 10.76 17.44
N ALA A 251 11.06 11.92 18.05
CA ALA A 251 12.35 12.19 18.68
C ALA A 251 12.76 11.19 19.79
N PRO A 252 11.88 10.74 20.72
CA PRO A 252 12.24 9.76 21.74
C PRO A 252 12.62 8.39 21.14
N LEU A 253 12.01 8.00 20.01
CA LEU A 253 12.34 6.76 19.31
C LEU A 253 13.73 6.86 18.66
N GLU A 254 14.08 8.01 18.11
CA GLU A 254 15.42 8.28 17.56
C GLU A 254 16.49 8.22 18.67
N GLU A 255 16.25 8.93 19.77
CA GLU A 255 17.15 8.98 20.93
C GLU A 255 17.40 7.59 21.53
N ALA A 256 16.35 6.80 21.74
CA ALA A 256 16.45 5.45 22.30
C ALA A 256 17.12 4.43 21.35
N THR A 257 16.90 4.54 20.04
CA THR A 257 17.46 3.57 19.06
C THR A 257 18.87 3.91 18.60
N ARG A 258 19.28 5.19 18.65
CA ARG A 258 20.63 5.67 18.31
C ARG A 258 21.77 4.91 19.00
N PRO A 259 21.79 4.68 20.33
CA PRO A 259 22.85 3.92 20.99
C PRO A 259 22.83 2.43 20.61
N LEU A 260 21.65 1.82 20.50
CA LEU A 260 21.50 0.42 20.08
C LEU A 260 22.09 0.19 18.68
N MET A 261 21.77 1.08 17.73
CA MET A 261 22.32 1.05 16.37
C MET A 261 23.84 1.28 16.34
N ALA A 262 24.39 2.07 17.27
CA ALA A 262 25.84 2.24 17.40
C ALA A 262 26.52 0.98 17.98
N GLN A 263 25.91 0.33 18.97
CA GLN A 263 26.38 -0.93 19.55
C GLN A 263 26.32 -2.08 18.55
N ALA A 264 25.23 -2.22 17.79
CA ALA A 264 25.09 -3.23 16.74
C ALA A 264 26.18 -3.10 15.66
N ARG A 265 26.54 -1.87 15.25
CA ARG A 265 27.67 -1.65 14.33
C ARG A 265 29.02 -2.02 14.93
N LYS A 266 29.26 -1.73 16.23
CA LYS A 266 30.48 -2.16 16.92
C LYS A 266 30.58 -3.69 16.99
N ALA A 267 29.50 -4.38 17.32
CA ALA A 267 29.42 -5.83 17.32
C ALA A 267 29.69 -6.41 15.93
N LEU A 268 29.08 -5.87 14.87
CA LEU A 268 29.32 -6.31 13.50
C LEU A 268 30.80 -6.15 13.07
N VAL A 269 31.46 -5.05 13.45
CA VAL A 269 32.91 -4.85 13.21
C VAL A 269 33.75 -5.86 14.00
N HIS A 270 33.39 -6.15 15.25
CA HIS A 270 34.11 -7.13 16.07
C HIS A 270 33.99 -8.55 15.51
N THR A 271 32.81 -8.95 15.03
CA THR A 271 32.55 -10.30 14.51
C THR A 271 32.98 -10.50 13.05
N LYS A 272 32.84 -9.47 12.18
CA LYS A 272 33.02 -9.59 10.72
C LYS A 272 34.02 -8.58 10.12
N GLY A 273 34.75 -7.83 10.95
CA GLY A 273 35.79 -6.90 10.53
C GLY A 273 35.29 -5.55 10.02
N GLN A 274 36.22 -4.60 9.83
CA GLN A 274 35.89 -3.22 9.45
C GLN A 274 35.30 -3.08 8.04
N SER A 275 35.50 -4.06 7.15
CA SER A 275 34.84 -4.09 5.83
C SER A 275 33.33 -4.35 5.95
N ALA A 276 32.86 -5.05 6.98
CA ALA A 276 31.45 -5.43 7.13
C ALA A 276 30.49 -4.23 7.30
N VAL A 277 30.97 -3.08 7.77
CA VAL A 277 30.16 -1.85 7.89
C VAL A 277 30.25 -0.93 6.67
N GLN A 278 30.96 -1.33 5.60
CA GLN A 278 30.99 -0.55 4.37
C GLN A 278 29.61 -0.51 3.69
N PRO A 279 29.25 0.58 2.97
CA PRO A 279 27.92 0.73 2.38
C PRO A 279 27.49 -0.36 1.39
N TRP A 280 28.44 -1.06 0.78
CA TRP A 280 28.21 -2.20 -0.13
C TRP A 280 28.24 -3.57 0.57
N ASN A 281 28.68 -3.66 1.83
CA ASN A 281 28.81 -4.91 2.58
C ASN A 281 27.75 -5.08 3.68
N ILE A 282 27.29 -3.99 4.31
CA ILE A 282 26.47 -4.07 5.53
C ILE A 282 25.22 -4.96 5.39
N SER A 283 24.53 -4.90 4.24
CA SER A 283 23.40 -5.78 3.96
C SER A 283 23.79 -7.25 3.91
N TYR A 284 24.85 -7.58 3.16
CA TYR A 284 25.40 -8.94 3.02
C TYR A 284 25.89 -9.49 4.36
N SER A 285 26.64 -8.69 5.12
CA SER A 285 27.20 -9.08 6.42
C SER A 285 26.14 -9.37 7.48
N LEU A 286 24.96 -8.71 7.40
CA LEU A 286 23.83 -8.96 8.29
C LEU A 286 22.99 -10.18 7.88
N SER A 287 22.73 -10.40 6.59
CA SER A 287 21.80 -11.44 6.11
C SER A 287 22.42 -12.82 5.84
N GLY A 288 23.73 -12.88 5.54
CA GLY A 288 24.32 -14.03 4.82
C GLY A 288 24.14 -15.43 5.43
N ASP A 289 24.01 -15.54 6.75
CA ASP A 289 24.04 -16.85 7.44
C ASP A 289 22.61 -17.32 7.78
N ILE A 290 21.90 -16.56 8.61
CA ILE A 290 20.52 -16.86 9.04
C ILE A 290 19.56 -17.04 7.86
N GLU A 291 19.65 -16.22 6.80
CA GLU A 291 18.70 -16.34 5.68
C GLU A 291 18.82 -17.71 4.98
N ARG A 292 20.01 -18.33 4.99
CA ARG A 292 20.24 -19.68 4.43
C ARG A 292 19.77 -20.79 5.37
N GLU A 293 19.98 -20.61 6.68
CA GLU A 293 19.55 -21.56 7.72
C GLU A 293 18.01 -21.61 7.86
N MET A 294 17.34 -20.48 7.63
CA MET A 294 15.89 -20.34 7.77
C MET A 294 15.11 -20.69 6.49
N ASP A 295 15.70 -20.54 5.30
CA ASP A 295 15.04 -20.79 4.00
C ASP A 295 14.30 -22.15 3.89
N PRO A 296 14.85 -23.29 4.39
CA PRO A 296 14.15 -24.58 4.34
C PRO A 296 12.79 -24.59 5.06
N TYR A 297 12.59 -23.71 6.06
CA TYR A 297 11.38 -23.60 6.89
C TYR A 297 10.37 -22.57 6.36
N PHE A 298 10.69 -21.92 5.23
CA PHE A 298 9.78 -21.02 4.52
C PHE A 298 9.64 -21.43 3.04
N PRO A 299 9.14 -22.64 2.72
CA PRO A 299 8.89 -23.04 1.33
C PRO A 299 7.88 -22.12 0.64
N PHE A 300 8.24 -21.56 -0.52
CA PHE A 300 7.41 -20.60 -1.26
C PHE A 300 6.01 -21.15 -1.58
N GLU A 301 5.93 -22.43 -1.95
CA GLU A 301 4.69 -23.13 -2.25
C GLU A 301 3.74 -23.22 -1.04
N GLY A 302 4.27 -23.20 0.18
CA GLY A 302 3.50 -23.20 1.43
C GLY A 302 3.04 -21.81 1.88
N ALA A 303 3.64 -20.73 1.37
CA ALA A 303 3.43 -19.38 1.89
C ALA A 303 1.96 -18.92 1.85
N VAL A 304 1.21 -19.28 0.79
CA VAL A 304 -0.21 -18.92 0.67
C VAL A 304 -1.07 -19.62 1.75
N ASP A 305 -0.82 -20.91 2.01
CA ASP A 305 -1.50 -21.67 3.06
C ASP A 305 -1.12 -21.18 4.46
N VAL A 306 0.16 -20.90 4.70
CA VAL A 306 0.62 -20.39 6.01
C VAL A 306 -0.01 -19.04 6.34
N TRP A 307 -0.12 -18.12 5.36
CA TRP A 307 -0.83 -16.85 5.54
C TRP A 307 -2.32 -17.06 5.83
N THR A 308 -3.05 -17.87 5.05
CA THR A 308 -4.50 -18.07 5.30
C THR A 308 -4.77 -18.77 6.63
N ARG A 309 -3.96 -19.76 7.03
CA ARG A 309 -4.06 -20.41 8.35
C ARG A 309 -3.74 -19.46 9.49
N THR A 310 -2.75 -18.57 9.33
CA THR A 310 -2.43 -17.51 10.32
C THR A 310 -3.64 -16.60 10.52
N PHE A 311 -4.20 -16.07 9.44
CA PHE A 311 -5.32 -15.13 9.49
C PHE A 311 -6.60 -15.78 10.03
N ALA A 312 -6.91 -17.01 9.62
CA ALA A 312 -8.04 -17.76 10.15
C ALA A 312 -7.89 -18.06 11.67
N ALA A 313 -6.69 -18.36 12.14
CA ALA A 313 -6.41 -18.59 13.57
C ALA A 313 -6.53 -17.31 14.41
N LEU A 314 -6.27 -16.13 13.82
CA LEU A 314 -6.53 -14.81 14.43
C LEU A 314 -8.00 -14.38 14.33
N GLY A 315 -8.89 -15.21 13.77
CA GLY A 315 -10.31 -14.88 13.56
C GLY A 315 -10.57 -13.85 12.46
N ILE A 316 -9.55 -13.53 11.65
CA ILE A 316 -9.64 -12.51 10.61
C ILE A 316 -10.46 -13.03 9.43
N GLN A 317 -11.47 -12.26 9.04
CA GLN A 317 -12.37 -12.57 7.93
C GLN A 317 -12.26 -11.52 6.83
N TYR A 318 -12.77 -11.85 5.63
CA TYR A 318 -12.76 -10.97 4.47
C TYR A 318 -14.17 -10.57 3.98
N LYS A 319 -15.23 -10.82 4.77
CA LYS A 319 -16.65 -10.50 4.49
C LYS A 319 -17.11 -10.77 3.03
N GLY A 320 -16.65 -11.87 2.44
CA GLY A 320 -17.01 -12.29 1.08
C GLY A 320 -16.26 -11.58 -0.06
N ALA A 321 -15.20 -10.81 0.22
CA ALA A 321 -14.42 -10.10 -0.79
C ALA A 321 -13.88 -11.01 -1.90
N ARG A 322 -13.94 -10.51 -3.15
CA ARG A 322 -13.24 -11.11 -4.29
C ARG A 322 -11.86 -10.49 -4.44
N MET A 323 -10.90 -11.26 -4.91
CA MET A 323 -9.49 -10.84 -4.81
C MET A 323 -8.59 -11.59 -5.80
N ARG A 324 -7.40 -11.06 -6.15
CA ARG A 324 -6.49 -11.63 -7.18
C ARG A 324 -5.01 -11.55 -6.76
N LEU A 325 -4.31 -12.68 -6.79
CA LEU A 325 -2.88 -12.79 -6.45
C LEU A 325 -1.97 -12.89 -7.68
N ASP A 326 -0.93 -12.06 -7.73
CA ASP A 326 0.15 -12.10 -8.73
C ASP A 326 1.53 -12.09 -8.03
N LEU A 327 1.99 -13.26 -7.56
CA LEU A 327 3.09 -13.31 -6.57
C LEU A 327 4.51 -13.37 -7.18
N CYS A 328 4.66 -13.81 -8.42
CA CYS A 328 5.99 -14.07 -9.00
C CYS A 328 6.51 -12.90 -9.83
N ASP A 329 7.80 -12.61 -9.78
CA ASP A 329 8.44 -11.65 -10.69
C ASP A 329 8.42 -12.16 -12.14
N ARG A 330 8.31 -11.25 -13.13
CA ARG A 330 8.37 -11.57 -14.57
C ARG A 330 8.64 -10.32 -15.42
N PRO A 331 9.16 -10.47 -16.66
CA PRO A 331 9.33 -9.36 -17.58
C PRO A 331 8.05 -8.52 -17.80
N GLY A 332 8.22 -7.20 -17.81
CA GLY A 332 7.14 -6.22 -18.03
C GLY A 332 6.29 -5.89 -16.80
N LYS A 333 6.31 -6.74 -15.76
CA LYS A 333 5.58 -6.50 -14.50
C LYS A 333 6.18 -5.32 -13.72
N TYR A 334 5.33 -4.59 -13.00
CA TYR A 334 5.74 -3.48 -12.15
C TYR A 334 6.54 -3.97 -10.94
N SER A 335 7.73 -3.40 -10.73
CA SER A 335 8.76 -3.88 -9.80
C SER A 335 8.59 -3.36 -8.35
N ASN A 336 7.38 -3.50 -7.79
CA ASN A 336 7.10 -3.35 -6.37
C ASN A 336 5.92 -4.25 -5.96
N GLY A 337 5.83 -4.65 -4.68
CA GLY A 337 4.57 -5.18 -4.13
C GLY A 337 3.52 -4.07 -4.08
N PHE A 338 2.27 -4.31 -4.52
CA PHE A 338 1.25 -3.25 -4.51
C PHE A 338 -0.23 -3.68 -4.52
N CYS A 339 -1.05 -2.71 -4.08
CA CYS A 339 -2.49 -2.62 -3.85
C CYS A 339 -3.27 -1.95 -4.93
N HIS A 340 -4.50 -2.42 -4.96
CA HIS A 340 -5.68 -1.59 -4.94
C HIS A 340 -6.91 -2.42 -4.58
N TRP A 341 -8.01 -1.73 -4.30
CA TRP A 341 -9.34 -2.33 -4.28
C TRP A 341 -10.17 -1.78 -5.45
N PRO A 342 -10.22 -2.46 -6.63
CA PRO A 342 -11.12 -2.08 -7.73
C PRO A 342 -12.58 -1.91 -7.35
N GLN A 343 -13.00 -2.55 -6.27
CA GLN A 343 -14.29 -2.33 -5.64
C GLN A 343 -14.03 -2.15 -4.15
N PRO A 344 -14.23 -0.95 -3.58
CA PRO A 344 -14.18 -0.77 -2.12
C PRO A 344 -15.34 -1.50 -1.45
N ALA A 345 -15.15 -1.99 -0.22
CA ALA A 345 -16.24 -2.57 0.56
C ALA A 345 -17.04 -1.46 1.27
N TRP A 346 -18.36 -1.53 1.25
CA TRP A 346 -19.24 -0.57 1.92
C TRP A 346 -20.68 -1.10 2.06
N ARG A 347 -21.55 -0.32 2.70
CA ARG A 347 -22.98 -0.64 2.86
C ARG A 347 -23.86 0.41 2.20
N ARG A 348 -24.73 -0.01 1.29
CA ARG A 348 -25.73 0.85 0.64
C ARG A 348 -26.80 1.31 1.64
N ASP A 349 -27.51 2.39 1.31
CA ASP A 349 -28.55 2.99 2.16
C ASP A 349 -29.77 2.06 2.36
N ASN A 350 -30.05 1.19 1.38
CA ASN A 350 -30.98 0.06 1.50
C ASN A 350 -30.54 -1.04 2.50
N GLY A 351 -29.32 -0.94 3.05
CA GLY A 351 -28.72 -1.90 3.99
C GLY A 351 -27.88 -3.02 3.35
N GLU A 352 -27.81 -3.10 2.03
CA GLU A 352 -27.08 -4.12 1.26
C GLU A 352 -25.55 -3.99 1.43
N TRP A 353 -24.87 -5.14 1.50
CA TRP A 353 -23.42 -5.20 1.67
C TRP A 353 -22.72 -5.35 0.31
N VAL A 354 -21.89 -4.38 -0.04
CA VAL A 354 -20.99 -4.44 -1.19
C VAL A 354 -19.65 -5.00 -0.73
N ALA A 355 -19.34 -6.24 -1.10
CA ALA A 355 -18.05 -6.87 -0.80
C ALA A 355 -16.95 -6.31 -1.72
N SER A 356 -15.71 -6.18 -1.22
CA SER A 356 -14.62 -5.61 -2.00
C SER A 356 -14.09 -6.52 -3.10
N GLU A 357 -13.47 -5.90 -4.12
CA GLU A 357 -12.58 -6.55 -5.09
C GLU A 357 -11.16 -6.04 -4.88
N ALA A 358 -10.15 -6.90 -4.93
CA ALA A 358 -8.91 -6.65 -4.19
C ALA A 358 -7.65 -7.39 -4.76
N ASN A 359 -6.64 -6.73 -5.35
CA ASN A 359 -5.50 -7.44 -6.01
C ASN A 359 -4.04 -7.09 -5.53
N PHE A 360 -3.26 -8.04 -4.95
CA PHE A 360 -1.82 -7.90 -4.64
C PHE A 360 -0.90 -8.54 -5.66
N THR A 361 0.15 -7.78 -5.95
CA THR A 361 1.40 -8.30 -6.49
C THR A 361 2.47 -8.48 -5.41
N SER A 362 3.32 -9.50 -5.57
CA SER A 362 4.65 -9.54 -4.97
C SER A 362 5.73 -9.87 -6.02
N LEU A 363 7.01 -9.84 -5.63
CA LEU A 363 8.16 -10.05 -6.53
C LEU A 363 8.94 -11.32 -6.15
N ALA A 364 8.23 -12.41 -5.89
CA ALA A 364 8.87 -13.66 -5.51
C ALA A 364 9.59 -14.31 -6.69
N THR A 365 10.75 -14.90 -6.40
CA THR A 365 11.53 -15.74 -7.31
C THR A 365 11.64 -17.10 -6.65
N PRO A 366 10.72 -18.05 -6.89
CA PRO A 366 10.48 -19.21 -6.02
C PRO A 366 11.71 -20.07 -5.66
N ASN A 367 12.72 -20.11 -6.53
CA ASN A 367 13.93 -20.91 -6.36
C ASN A 367 15.11 -20.12 -5.76
N ALA A 368 14.90 -18.87 -5.31
CA ALA A 368 15.93 -18.03 -4.71
C ALA A 368 15.84 -18.05 -3.17
N ILE A 369 16.99 -18.21 -2.51
CA ILE A 369 17.13 -18.24 -1.04
C ILE A 369 16.50 -16.98 -0.43
N GLY A 370 15.66 -17.18 0.59
CA GLY A 370 14.90 -16.14 1.29
C GLY A 370 13.64 -15.69 0.54
N SER A 371 13.39 -16.16 -0.70
CA SER A 371 12.21 -15.73 -1.47
C SER A 371 10.91 -16.25 -0.89
N GLY A 372 10.91 -17.41 -0.22
CA GLY A 372 9.72 -17.92 0.44
C GLY A 372 9.37 -17.14 1.72
N LYS A 373 10.37 -16.82 2.57
CA LYS A 373 10.17 -15.91 3.73
C LYS A 373 9.72 -14.53 3.25
N THR A 374 10.38 -13.98 2.23
CA THR A 374 10.04 -12.68 1.64
C THR A 374 8.60 -12.68 1.11
N ALA A 375 8.23 -13.70 0.31
CA ALA A 375 6.87 -13.82 -0.20
C ALA A 375 5.84 -13.93 0.92
N LEU A 376 6.13 -14.68 1.99
CA LEU A 376 5.25 -14.82 3.15
C LEU A 376 5.10 -13.53 3.95
N ASN A 377 6.18 -12.78 4.18
CA ASN A 377 6.10 -11.45 4.80
C ASN A 377 5.20 -10.53 3.96
N THR A 378 5.35 -10.57 2.64
CA THR A 378 4.48 -9.83 1.72
C THR A 378 3.03 -10.34 1.76
N LEU A 379 2.78 -11.65 1.80
CA LEU A 379 1.44 -12.25 1.96
C LEU A 379 0.77 -11.84 3.28
N LEU A 380 1.54 -11.70 4.38
CA LEU A 380 1.03 -11.26 5.68
C LEU A 380 0.76 -9.75 5.72
N HIS A 381 1.70 -8.91 5.24
CA HIS A 381 1.53 -7.45 5.14
C HIS A 381 0.36 -7.11 4.22
N GLU A 382 0.42 -7.64 2.99
CA GLU A 382 -0.59 -7.39 1.99
C GLU A 382 -1.93 -8.04 2.39
N GLY A 383 -1.93 -9.24 2.96
CA GLY A 383 -3.13 -9.84 3.56
C GLY A 383 -3.74 -8.99 4.69
N GLY A 384 -2.92 -8.15 5.34
CA GLY A 384 -3.25 -7.28 6.46
C GLY A 384 -4.17 -6.12 6.09
N HIS A 385 -3.74 -5.16 5.25
CA HIS A 385 -4.71 -4.13 4.82
C HIS A 385 -5.88 -4.78 4.02
N ALA A 386 -5.69 -5.98 3.44
CA ALA A 386 -6.76 -6.66 2.70
C ALA A 386 -7.94 -6.98 3.61
N ALA A 387 -7.64 -7.38 4.84
CA ALA A 387 -8.64 -7.61 5.86
C ALA A 387 -9.22 -6.26 6.32
N HIS A 388 -8.37 -5.29 6.61
CA HIS A 388 -8.78 -3.95 7.04
C HIS A 388 -9.87 -3.36 6.12
N PHE A 389 -9.56 -3.17 4.83
CA PHE A 389 -10.48 -2.53 3.89
C PHE A 389 -11.64 -3.43 3.42
N ALA A 390 -11.51 -4.76 3.50
CA ALA A 390 -12.65 -5.67 3.29
C ALA A 390 -13.66 -5.66 4.45
N ASN A 391 -13.28 -5.14 5.64
CA ASN A 391 -14.16 -5.10 6.80
C ASN A 391 -14.85 -3.75 7.04
N ILE A 392 -14.47 -2.69 6.33
CA ILE A 392 -15.05 -1.34 6.51
C ILE A 392 -16.55 -1.37 6.19
N ASP A 393 -17.37 -1.12 7.21
CA ASP A 393 -18.83 -1.16 7.16
C ASP A 393 -19.38 0.26 7.37
N GLN A 394 -19.44 1.04 6.29
CA GLN A 394 -19.83 2.45 6.28
C GLN A 394 -20.67 2.80 5.05
N GLY A 395 -21.39 3.94 5.09
CA GLY A 395 -22.40 4.33 4.10
C GLY A 395 -21.90 4.89 2.76
N SER A 396 -20.64 4.67 2.40
CA SER A 396 -20.05 5.12 1.12
C SER A 396 -18.72 4.38 0.86
N PRO A 397 -18.37 4.08 -0.41
CA PRO A 397 -17.04 3.57 -0.76
C PRO A 397 -15.91 4.58 -0.47
N MET A 398 -16.21 5.88 -0.30
CA MET A 398 -15.21 6.89 0.06
C MET A 398 -14.68 6.77 1.49
N PHE A 399 -15.30 5.95 2.35
CA PHE A 399 -14.70 5.54 3.63
C PHE A 399 -13.61 4.46 3.45
N SER A 400 -13.55 3.81 2.30
CA SER A 400 -12.84 2.55 2.05
C SER A 400 -11.70 2.69 1.03
N GLN A 401 -11.10 3.89 0.99
CA GLN A 401 -9.91 4.20 0.19
C GLN A 401 -8.68 4.41 1.08
N GLU A 402 -7.52 3.96 0.59
CA GLU A 402 -6.20 4.00 1.24
C GLU A 402 -5.50 5.39 1.14
N ARG A 403 -6.14 6.34 0.47
CA ARG A 403 -5.64 7.70 0.25
C ARG A 403 -6.38 8.71 1.15
N ALA A 404 -5.81 9.91 1.29
CA ALA A 404 -6.47 11.04 1.95
C ALA A 404 -7.93 11.17 1.43
N PRO A 405 -8.94 11.16 2.33
CA PRO A 405 -8.87 11.58 3.73
C PRO A 405 -8.49 10.52 4.77
N THR A 406 -8.17 9.28 4.35
CA THR A 406 -7.59 8.24 5.20
C THR A 406 -6.11 8.51 5.49
N SER A 407 -5.69 8.28 6.74
CA SER A 407 -4.29 8.34 7.17
C SER A 407 -3.52 7.14 6.64
N VAL A 408 -2.33 7.36 6.08
CA VAL A 408 -1.48 6.26 5.58
C VAL A 408 -0.87 5.50 6.76
N ALA A 409 -0.47 6.22 7.82
CA ALA A 409 0.04 5.60 9.04
C ALA A 409 -1.01 4.69 9.73
N TYR A 410 -2.30 5.04 9.64
CA TYR A 410 -3.40 4.20 10.14
C TYR A 410 -3.64 2.96 9.29
N ALA A 411 -3.49 3.05 7.96
CA ALA A 411 -3.62 1.91 7.06
C ALA A 411 -2.50 0.88 7.31
N GLU A 412 -1.24 1.33 7.29
CA GLU A 412 -0.04 0.52 7.53
C GLU A 412 -0.02 -0.14 8.93
N ASN A 413 -0.68 0.43 9.94
CA ASN A 413 -0.71 -0.11 11.29
C ASN A 413 -1.29 -1.55 11.35
N GLN A 414 -2.31 -1.85 10.54
CA GLN A 414 -2.91 -3.18 10.50
C GLN A 414 -1.99 -4.21 9.83
N SER A 415 -1.25 -3.82 8.80
CA SER A 415 -0.36 -4.74 8.07
C SER A 415 0.99 -4.92 8.72
N MET A 416 1.59 -3.86 9.28
CA MET A 416 2.83 -3.95 10.05
C MET A 416 2.62 -4.68 11.39
N PHE A 417 1.39 -4.73 11.90
CA PHE A 417 1.05 -5.67 12.97
C PHE A 417 1.05 -7.12 12.46
N LEU A 418 0.43 -7.36 11.29
CA LEU A 418 0.22 -8.72 10.78
C LEU A 418 1.44 -9.36 10.11
N ASP A 419 2.38 -8.59 9.56
CA ASP A 419 3.66 -9.11 9.06
C ASP A 419 4.66 -9.40 10.18
N SER A 420 4.62 -8.66 11.30
CA SER A 420 5.48 -8.88 12.47
C SER A 420 5.41 -10.32 13.04
N PHE A 421 4.27 -11.00 12.84
CA PHE A 421 4.11 -12.42 13.19
C PHE A 421 5.16 -13.33 12.54
N ILE A 422 5.70 -12.99 11.36
CA ILE A 422 6.71 -13.82 10.70
C ILE A 422 8.02 -13.91 11.51
N ASP A 423 8.25 -12.94 12.40
CA ASP A 423 9.41 -12.92 13.28
C ASP A 423 9.14 -13.33 14.74
N ASP A 424 7.88 -13.51 15.15
CA ASP A 424 7.53 -14.08 16.46
C ASP A 424 7.95 -15.56 16.60
N ALA A 425 8.47 -15.92 17.79
CA ALA A 425 8.99 -17.26 18.06
C ALA A 425 7.90 -18.33 18.17
N ALA A 426 6.74 -18.01 18.76
CA ALA A 426 5.64 -18.96 18.93
C ALA A 426 4.90 -19.22 17.60
N TRP A 427 4.72 -18.16 16.79
CA TRP A 427 4.24 -18.26 15.42
C TRP A 427 5.21 -19.08 14.56
N LYS A 428 6.53 -18.79 14.61
CA LYS A 428 7.57 -19.57 13.89
C LYS A 428 7.45 -21.07 14.21
N GLY A 429 7.40 -21.45 15.48
CA GLY A 429 7.31 -22.85 15.91
C GLY A 429 6.01 -23.56 15.50
N ARG A 430 4.98 -22.83 15.05
CA ARG A 430 3.69 -23.36 14.59
C ARG A 430 3.52 -23.35 13.06
N TYR A 431 4.20 -22.43 12.36
CA TYR A 431 3.90 -22.10 10.97
C TYR A 431 5.11 -22.13 10.02
N ALA A 432 6.33 -21.89 10.51
CA ALA A 432 7.55 -21.99 9.72
C ALA A 432 8.07 -23.43 9.77
N LEU A 433 7.54 -24.26 8.88
CA LEU A 433 7.82 -25.70 8.79
C LEU A 433 8.56 -26.04 7.51
N SER A 434 9.45 -27.04 7.57
CA SER A 434 10.09 -27.59 6.39
C SER A 434 9.10 -28.35 5.49
N ARG A 435 9.54 -28.71 4.27
CA ARG A 435 8.76 -29.55 3.34
C ARG A 435 8.41 -30.92 3.92
N GLU A 436 9.19 -31.40 4.90
CA GLU A 436 8.96 -32.64 5.66
C GLU A 436 8.19 -32.39 6.97
N GLY A 437 7.65 -31.19 7.18
CA GLY A 437 6.87 -30.81 8.36
C GLY A 437 7.70 -30.53 9.63
N LYS A 438 9.02 -30.37 9.52
CA LYS A 438 9.90 -30.15 10.69
C LYS A 438 9.87 -28.69 11.13
N VAL A 439 9.87 -28.46 12.45
CA VAL A 439 10.06 -27.13 13.03
C VAL A 439 11.53 -26.67 12.95
N ILE A 440 11.73 -25.36 13.04
CA ILE A 440 13.06 -24.75 13.21
C ILE A 440 13.73 -25.29 14.49
N PRO A 441 15.03 -25.64 14.48
CA PRO A 441 15.74 -26.07 15.68
C PRO A 441 15.75 -25.01 16.79
N GLY A 442 15.70 -25.44 18.06
CA GLY A 442 15.64 -24.53 19.21
C GLY A 442 16.81 -23.54 19.29
N GLU A 443 18.00 -23.94 18.84
CA GLU A 443 19.19 -23.08 18.78
C GLU A 443 19.03 -21.95 17.72
N ALA A 444 18.40 -22.25 16.57
CA ALA A 444 18.07 -21.27 15.55
C ALA A 444 16.89 -20.35 15.95
N HIS A 445 16.04 -20.79 16.89
CA HIS A 445 15.07 -19.90 17.55
C HIS A 445 15.73 -18.92 18.55
N GLN A 446 16.81 -19.32 19.23
CA GLN A 446 17.50 -18.49 20.23
C GLN A 446 18.57 -17.56 19.62
N ALA A 447 18.92 -17.75 18.34
CA ALA A 447 19.87 -16.91 17.63
C ALA A 447 19.31 -15.50 17.38
N ARG A 448 19.66 -14.57 18.29
CA ARG A 448 19.50 -13.09 18.21
C ARG A 448 18.13 -12.53 18.63
N HIS A 449 17.87 -12.56 19.94
CA HIS A 449 17.35 -11.37 20.63
C HIS A 449 18.53 -10.53 21.15
#